data_AF-A0AAX4AYB5-F1
#
_entry.id   AF-A0AAX4AYB5-F1
#
_cell.length_a   1.000
_cell.length_b   1.000
_cell.length_c   1.000
_cell.angle_alpha   90.00
_cell.angle_beta   90.00
_cell.angle_gamma   90.00
#
_symmetry.space_group_name_H-M   'P 1'
#
loop_
_entity.id
_entity.type
_entity.pdbx_description
1 polymer ?
#
loop_
_entity_poly.entity_id
_entity_poly.type
_entity_poly.pdbx_seq_one_letter_code
_entity_poly.pdbx_strand_id
1 'polypeptide(L)'
;MLSKEDKQKVKEIIEANKWYTYEEAESELRKHWNPDNDKDGDYLTMKRSQIQKILRSDIIGTYLEIHKRKKDQSDDDWFIKTIYGWPQKEQFYLDYSDGTEKEYYEELHVFPKYDKLFLDSDLEQSIILSAFDELLNDVDKVEMREIYEELNGSFGKGKTPFLMTEPYLFALKHEIERRQYPTKILYLDPHSPKEILSRLSEKSTQESLQNEMFSVIDEFIQNVNDKVSIHQSARDVEKQRFQEISNFFKKWEFIYPSQIMALESVLINEGLLEKFNNTFQVFSQPFEYVIDGDIIKNKLIKKYLSENAESLSRDELVQGLKKSIYSFEKYELTKFEIALSKDTEFISDSAMFRYKISRRIHQIFRSLNVDSILFESLDNAGIHE
;
A
#
# COMPACT_ATOMS: atom_id res chain seq x y z
N MET A 1 33.01 5.15 -28.96
CA MET A 1 33.41 3.92 -29.68
C MET A 1 33.89 2.88 -28.72
N LEU A 2 32.92 2.05 -28.30
CA LEU A 2 33.13 0.91 -27.42
C LEU A 2 34.14 -0.06 -28.05
N SER A 3 34.99 -0.66 -27.22
CA SER A 3 35.91 -1.69 -27.68
C SER A 3 35.13 -2.91 -28.19
N LYS A 4 35.77 -3.77 -29.00
CA LYS A 4 35.12 -5.01 -29.48
C LYS A 4 34.68 -5.92 -28.33
N GLU A 5 35.44 -5.94 -27.23
CA GLU A 5 35.11 -6.72 -26.04
C GLU A 5 33.91 -6.12 -25.30
N ASP A 6 33.82 -4.80 -25.17
CA ASP A 6 32.69 -4.14 -24.52
C ASP A 6 31.40 -4.28 -25.35
N LYS A 7 31.50 -4.20 -26.67
CA LYS A 7 30.35 -4.46 -27.57
C LYS A 7 29.84 -5.89 -27.44
N GLN A 8 30.74 -6.86 -27.27
CA GLN A 8 30.38 -8.27 -27.09
C GLN A 8 29.68 -8.49 -25.74
N LYS A 9 30.18 -7.90 -24.65
CA LYS A 9 29.52 -7.96 -23.33
C LYS A 9 28.12 -7.34 -23.34
N VAL A 10 27.96 -6.19 -24.00
CA VAL A 10 26.65 -5.53 -24.15
C VAL A 10 25.68 -6.42 -24.92
N LYS A 11 26.16 -7.08 -25.98
CA LYS A 11 25.36 -8.02 -26.75
C LYS A 11 24.91 -9.22 -25.91
N GLU A 12 25.81 -9.79 -25.12
CA GLU A 12 25.48 -10.89 -24.20
C GLU A 12 24.41 -10.48 -23.18
N ILE A 13 24.52 -9.29 -22.59
CA ILE A 13 23.51 -8.72 -21.69
C ILE A 13 22.16 -8.51 -22.40
N ILE A 14 22.18 -8.01 -23.64
CA ILE A 14 20.95 -7.76 -24.40
C ILE A 14 20.24 -9.08 -24.73
N GLU A 15 20.98 -10.08 -25.21
CA GLU A 15 20.45 -11.40 -25.60
C GLU A 15 19.97 -12.21 -24.39
N ALA A 16 20.56 -11.99 -23.22
CA ALA A 16 20.17 -12.64 -21.97
C ALA A 16 18.85 -12.14 -21.39
N ASN A 17 18.30 -11.00 -21.83
CA ASN A 17 17.17 -10.35 -21.19
C ASN A 17 15.98 -10.08 -22.12
N LYS A 18 14.77 -10.14 -21.57
CA LYS A 18 13.60 -9.53 -22.20
C LYS A 18 13.57 -8.03 -21.86
N TRP A 19 13.57 -7.20 -22.91
CA TRP A 19 13.58 -5.75 -22.80
C TRP A 19 12.22 -5.16 -23.16
N TYR A 20 11.81 -4.16 -22.40
CA TYR A 20 10.59 -3.41 -22.62
C TYR A 20 10.91 -1.95 -22.91
N THR A 21 10.38 -1.43 -24.01
CA THR A 21 10.30 0.02 -24.25
C THR A 21 9.40 0.68 -23.21
N TYR A 22 9.46 2.02 -23.08
CA TYR A 22 8.55 2.73 -22.17
C TYR A 22 7.08 2.47 -22.51
N GLU A 23 6.72 2.45 -23.80
CA GLU A 23 5.34 2.17 -24.24
C GLU A 23 4.88 0.76 -23.87
N GLU A 24 5.75 -0.24 -24.06
CA GLU A 24 5.44 -1.63 -23.68
C GLU A 24 5.35 -1.77 -22.15
N ALA A 25 6.30 -1.17 -21.42
CA ALA A 25 6.28 -1.13 -19.97
C ALA A 25 5.01 -0.44 -19.45
N GLU A 26 4.62 0.72 -20.00
CA GLU A 26 3.37 1.40 -19.63
C GLU A 26 2.15 0.50 -19.87
N SER A 27 2.13 -0.23 -21.00
CA SER A 27 1.04 -1.17 -21.27
C SER A 27 1.00 -2.33 -20.28
N GLU A 28 2.15 -2.88 -19.87
CA GLU A 28 2.22 -3.97 -18.90
C GLU A 28 1.92 -3.50 -17.46
N LEU A 29 2.32 -2.28 -17.12
CA LEU A 29 2.01 -1.63 -15.84
C LEU A 29 0.51 -1.44 -15.64
N ARG A 30 -0.23 -1.15 -16.72
CA ARG A 30 -1.69 -0.95 -16.68
C ARG A 30 -2.51 -2.24 -16.66
N LYS A 31 -1.89 -3.41 -16.81
CA LYS A 31 -2.56 -4.71 -16.62
C LYS A 31 -2.56 -5.09 -15.15
N HIS A 32 -3.66 -5.62 -14.65
CA HIS A 32 -3.75 -6.16 -13.30
C HIS A 32 -2.82 -7.36 -13.13
N TRP A 33 -2.39 -7.67 -11.91
CA TRP A 33 -1.71 -8.94 -11.62
C TRP A 33 -2.56 -10.19 -11.87
N ASN A 34 -3.89 -10.03 -11.86
CA ASN A 34 -4.84 -11.09 -12.14
C ASN A 34 -5.47 -10.77 -13.50
N PRO A 35 -5.16 -11.54 -14.55
CA PRO A 35 -5.68 -11.29 -15.90
C PRO A 35 -7.22 -11.27 -15.98
N ASP A 36 -7.90 -11.94 -15.05
CA ASP A 36 -9.37 -11.95 -15.00
C ASP A 36 -9.96 -10.57 -14.71
N ASN A 37 -9.21 -9.70 -14.03
CA ASN A 37 -9.61 -8.34 -13.64
C ASN A 37 -9.28 -7.28 -14.71
N ASP A 38 -8.59 -7.63 -15.80
CA ASP A 38 -8.20 -6.68 -16.86
C ASP A 38 -9.40 -6.14 -17.65
N LYS A 39 -10.59 -6.73 -17.48
CA LYS A 39 -11.83 -6.31 -18.14
C LYS A 39 -12.45 -5.05 -17.52
N ASP A 40 -12.04 -4.69 -16.30
CA ASP A 40 -12.61 -3.57 -15.54
C ASP A 40 -11.95 -2.21 -15.85
N GLY A 41 -11.06 -2.19 -16.85
CA GLY A 41 -10.36 -0.99 -17.30
C GLY A 41 -9.00 -0.81 -16.62
N ASP A 42 -8.43 0.38 -16.78
CA ASP A 42 -7.12 0.72 -16.22
C ASP A 42 -7.19 0.81 -14.70
N TYR A 43 -6.60 -0.17 -14.01
CA TYR A 43 -6.61 -0.21 -12.55
C TYR A 43 -5.72 0.91 -11.95
N LEU A 44 -4.80 1.45 -12.74
CA LEU A 44 -3.92 2.54 -12.32
C LEU A 44 -4.48 3.92 -12.67
N THR A 45 -4.66 4.77 -11.66
CA THR A 45 -5.09 6.18 -11.81
C THR A 45 -3.93 7.14 -12.12
N MET A 46 -2.67 6.71 -11.92
CA MET A 46 -1.49 7.54 -12.15
C MET A 46 -1.29 7.83 -13.64
N LYS A 47 -1.04 9.11 -13.95
CA LYS A 47 -0.81 9.58 -15.32
C LYS A 47 0.58 9.18 -15.81
N ARG A 48 0.72 9.02 -17.13
CA ARG A 48 1.99 8.75 -17.83
C ARG A 48 3.14 9.66 -17.35
N SER A 49 2.88 10.97 -17.22
CA SER A 49 3.89 11.95 -16.77
C SER A 49 4.39 11.71 -15.34
N GLN A 50 3.56 11.16 -14.46
CA GLN A 50 3.94 10.82 -13.09
C GLN A 50 4.81 9.56 -13.07
N ILE A 51 4.49 8.55 -13.87
CA ILE A 51 5.32 7.34 -14.05
C ILE A 51 6.69 7.71 -14.62
N GLN A 52 6.73 8.60 -15.62
CA GLN A 52 7.99 9.11 -16.17
C GLN A 52 8.82 9.87 -15.11
N LYS A 53 8.18 10.59 -14.19
CA LYS A 53 8.88 11.25 -13.09
C LYS A 53 9.51 10.21 -12.14
N ILE A 54 8.80 9.12 -11.83
CA ILE A 54 9.31 8.03 -10.98
C ILE A 54 10.55 7.37 -11.61
N LEU A 55 10.48 7.04 -12.90
CA LEU A 55 11.60 6.46 -13.65
C LEU A 55 12.84 7.36 -13.64
N ARG A 56 12.66 8.68 -13.79
CA ARG A 56 13.77 9.65 -13.72
C ARG A 56 14.37 9.74 -12.32
N SER A 57 13.54 9.65 -11.27
CA SER A 57 14.01 9.71 -9.88
C SER A 57 14.72 8.44 -9.41
N ASP A 58 14.41 7.28 -10.01
CA ASP A 58 15.00 5.99 -9.62
C ASP A 58 16.49 5.86 -10.03
N ILE A 59 16.93 6.65 -11.02
CA ILE A 59 18.34 6.75 -11.43
C ILE A 59 19.21 7.27 -10.26
N ILE A 60 18.66 8.15 -9.40
CA ILE A 60 19.36 8.79 -8.27
C ILE A 60 19.68 7.80 -7.13
N GLY A 61 18.96 6.68 -7.02
CA GLY A 61 19.24 5.69 -5.98
C GLY A 61 20.60 5.00 -6.11
N THR A 62 21.10 4.84 -7.34
CA THR A 62 22.43 4.25 -7.57
C THR A 62 23.55 5.23 -7.21
N TYR A 63 23.32 6.53 -7.44
CA TYR A 63 24.21 7.65 -7.15
C TYR A 63 24.52 7.80 -5.64
N LEU A 64 23.58 7.45 -4.77
CA LEU A 64 23.72 7.62 -3.30
C LEU A 64 24.34 6.42 -2.57
N GLU A 65 24.85 5.42 -3.30
CA GLU A 65 25.42 4.17 -2.75
C GLU A 65 24.52 3.43 -1.74
N ILE A 66 23.20 3.64 -1.76
CA ILE A 66 22.26 3.06 -0.78
C ILE A 66 22.12 1.53 -0.90
N HIS A 67 22.65 0.94 -1.97
CA HIS A 67 22.83 -0.51 -2.14
C HIS A 67 24.05 -1.04 -1.37
N LYS A 68 24.86 -0.17 -0.76
CA LYS A 68 25.98 -0.53 0.12
C LYS A 68 25.59 -0.30 1.57
N ARG A 69 25.64 -1.38 2.35
CA ARG A 69 25.37 -1.32 3.78
C ARG A 69 26.44 -0.48 4.49
N LYS A 70 26.02 0.56 5.20
CA LYS A 70 26.93 1.37 6.02
C LYS A 70 27.34 0.57 7.27
N LYS A 71 28.58 0.77 7.75
CA LYS A 71 29.18 0.00 8.86
C LYS A 71 28.41 0.09 10.18
N ASP A 72 27.61 1.13 10.35
CA ASP A 72 26.83 1.47 11.54
C ASP A 72 25.35 1.05 11.46
N GLN A 73 24.94 0.39 10.37
CA GLN A 73 23.55 0.05 10.10
C GLN A 73 23.18 -1.37 10.59
N SER A 74 22.12 -1.49 11.41
CA SER A 74 21.66 -2.78 11.96
C SER A 74 21.04 -3.69 10.90
N ASP A 75 21.02 -5.01 11.15
CA ASP A 75 20.45 -6.00 10.23
C ASP A 75 18.96 -5.74 9.97
N ASP A 76 18.20 -5.41 11.02
CA ASP A 76 16.76 -5.14 10.91
C ASP A 76 16.46 -3.85 10.15
N ASP A 77 17.23 -2.77 10.40
CA ASP A 77 17.07 -1.51 9.68
C ASP A 77 17.46 -1.65 8.19
N TRP A 78 18.51 -2.42 7.92
CA TRP A 78 18.91 -2.77 6.55
C TRP A 78 17.84 -3.63 5.84
N PHE A 79 17.27 -4.61 6.53
CA PHE A 79 16.22 -5.48 6.01
C PHE A 79 14.93 -4.72 5.68
N ILE A 80 14.46 -3.87 6.60
CA ILE A 80 13.28 -3.02 6.39
C ILE A 80 13.49 -2.08 5.20
N LYS A 81 14.64 -1.40 5.11
CA LYS A 81 14.96 -0.51 3.98
C LYS A 81 15.06 -1.26 2.64
N THR A 82 15.57 -2.49 2.65
CA THR A 82 15.64 -3.35 1.47
C THR A 82 14.26 -3.85 1.01
N ILE A 83 13.23 -3.84 1.88
CA ILE A 83 11.88 -4.30 1.53
C ILE A 83 10.95 -3.14 1.17
N TYR A 84 11.13 -1.99 1.82
CA TYR A 84 10.19 -0.87 1.74
C TYR A 84 10.76 0.38 1.08
N GLY A 85 12.04 0.38 0.70
CA GLY A 85 12.72 1.51 0.06
C GLY A 85 13.28 2.54 1.05
N TRP A 86 13.93 3.58 0.51
CA TRP A 86 14.57 4.64 1.28
C TRP A 86 13.87 5.99 1.03
N PRO A 87 13.35 6.66 2.07
CA PRO A 87 13.10 8.09 2.03
C PRO A 87 14.38 8.83 2.43
N GLN A 88 14.96 9.61 1.51
CA GLN A 88 16.09 10.49 1.82
C GLN A 88 15.74 11.92 1.41
N LYS A 89 15.88 12.86 2.36
CA LYS A 89 15.82 14.29 2.07
C LYS A 89 17.23 14.73 1.73
N GLU A 90 17.43 15.16 0.48
CA GLU A 90 18.69 15.79 0.08
C GLU A 90 18.50 17.27 -0.19
N GLN A 91 19.59 17.99 0.07
CA GLN A 91 19.73 19.41 -0.17
C GLN A 91 20.40 19.58 -1.53
N PHE A 92 19.70 20.22 -2.46
CA PHE A 92 20.22 20.58 -3.77
C PHE A 92 20.34 22.09 -3.89
N TYR A 93 21.31 22.52 -4.69
CA TYR A 93 21.54 23.91 -5.03
C TYR A 93 21.28 24.08 -6.52
N LEU A 94 20.36 24.97 -6.85
CA LEU A 94 19.99 25.27 -8.23
C LEU A 94 20.56 26.63 -8.60
N ASP A 95 21.54 26.62 -9.50
CA ASP A 95 22.12 27.82 -10.09
C ASP A 95 21.17 28.39 -11.15
N TYR A 96 20.71 29.62 -10.90
CA TYR A 96 19.96 30.38 -11.87
C TYR A 96 20.90 31.08 -12.86
N SER A 97 20.38 31.38 -14.05
CA SER A 97 21.11 32.03 -15.14
C SER A 97 21.67 33.42 -14.80
N ASP A 98 21.23 34.02 -13.69
CA ASP A 98 21.72 35.28 -13.13
C ASP A 98 22.82 35.09 -12.06
N GLY A 99 23.27 33.85 -11.83
CA GLY A 99 24.30 33.49 -10.86
C GLY A 99 23.79 33.37 -9.43
N THR A 100 22.47 33.40 -9.22
CA THR A 100 21.87 33.18 -7.89
C THR A 100 21.69 31.69 -7.64
N GLU A 101 22.15 31.21 -6.49
CA GLU A 101 22.05 29.81 -6.11
C GLU A 101 20.92 29.66 -5.09
N LYS A 102 19.93 28.81 -5.36
CA LYS A 102 18.78 28.61 -4.47
C LYS A 102 18.73 27.19 -3.94
N GLU A 103 18.62 27.12 -2.64
CA GLU A 103 18.50 25.90 -1.86
C GLU A 103 17.11 25.27 -2.07
N TYR A 104 17.10 23.99 -2.44
CA TYR A 104 15.90 23.19 -2.61
C TYR A 104 16.06 21.87 -1.86
N TYR A 105 15.00 21.46 -1.16
CA TYR A 105 14.93 20.16 -0.50
C TYR A 105 13.97 19.27 -1.27
N GLU A 106 14.49 18.22 -1.90
CA GLU A 106 13.67 17.20 -2.55
C GLU A 106 13.66 15.93 -1.70
N GLU A 107 12.48 15.37 -1.49
CA GLU A 107 12.31 14.09 -0.82
C GLU A 107 12.34 12.98 -1.88
N LEU A 108 13.46 12.27 -1.94
CA LEU A 108 13.70 11.20 -2.90
C LEU A 108 13.17 9.88 -2.34
N HIS A 109 12.62 9.05 -3.21
CA HIS A 109 12.08 7.73 -2.87
C HIS A 109 12.72 6.70 -3.80
N VAL A 110 13.59 5.87 -3.24
CA VAL A 110 14.19 4.75 -3.97
C VAL A 110 13.47 3.47 -3.60
N PHE A 111 13.04 2.71 -4.60
CA PHE A 111 12.27 1.49 -4.37
C PHE A 111 13.16 0.25 -4.47
N PRO A 112 12.79 -0.85 -3.80
CA PRO A 112 13.61 -2.03 -3.77
C PRO A 112 13.52 -2.82 -5.07
N LYS A 113 14.69 -3.22 -5.59
CA LYS A 113 14.81 -4.07 -6.77
C LYS A 113 14.73 -5.53 -6.32
N TYR A 114 13.75 -6.28 -6.84
CA TYR A 114 13.44 -7.65 -6.40
C TYR A 114 14.30 -8.71 -7.10
N ASP A 115 15.56 -8.41 -7.41
CA ASP A 115 16.46 -9.24 -8.23
C ASP A 115 16.63 -10.66 -7.67
N LYS A 116 16.61 -10.79 -6.33
CA LYS A 116 16.65 -12.06 -5.61
C LYS A 116 15.48 -13.01 -5.89
N LEU A 117 14.39 -12.54 -6.50
CA LEU A 117 13.26 -13.38 -6.89
C LEU A 117 13.45 -14.03 -8.27
N PHE A 118 14.48 -13.64 -9.02
CA PHE A 118 14.76 -14.08 -10.39
C PHE A 118 16.07 -14.91 -10.49
N LEU A 119 16.47 -15.56 -9.39
CA LEU A 119 17.76 -16.27 -9.27
C LEU A 119 17.93 -17.47 -10.23
N ASP A 120 16.83 -18.08 -10.68
CA ASP A 120 16.82 -19.25 -11.57
C ASP A 120 16.78 -18.88 -13.07
N SER A 121 16.86 -17.58 -13.40
CA SER A 121 16.84 -17.10 -14.78
C SER A 121 18.23 -16.63 -15.20
N ASP A 122 18.65 -16.94 -16.42
CA ASP A 122 19.85 -16.34 -17.04
C ASP A 122 19.68 -14.81 -17.27
N LEU A 123 18.62 -14.19 -16.74
CA LEU A 123 18.34 -12.77 -16.80
C LEU A 123 19.33 -12.02 -15.89
N GLU A 124 19.78 -10.88 -16.37
CA GLU A 124 20.55 -9.94 -15.54
C GLU A 124 19.62 -9.23 -14.53
N GLN A 125 20.22 -8.58 -13.52
CA GLN A 125 19.50 -7.85 -12.47
C GLN A 125 18.58 -6.73 -13.04
N SER A 126 17.78 -6.09 -12.19
CA SER A 126 16.87 -4.98 -12.54
C SER A 126 17.64 -3.81 -13.17
N ILE A 127 17.64 -3.78 -14.49
CA ILE A 127 18.36 -2.82 -15.32
C ILE A 127 17.36 -1.96 -16.08
N ILE A 128 17.65 -0.66 -16.10
CA ILE A 128 17.15 0.25 -17.12
C ILE A 128 18.37 0.67 -17.93
N LEU A 129 18.27 0.72 -19.26
CA LEU A 129 19.36 1.24 -20.08
C LEU A 129 19.61 2.74 -19.84
N SER A 130 18.66 3.48 -19.27
CA SER A 130 18.93 4.83 -18.74
C SER A 130 19.69 4.80 -17.41
N ALA A 131 19.80 3.70 -16.68
CA ALA A 131 20.70 3.63 -15.51
C ALA A 131 22.18 3.55 -15.93
N PHE A 132 22.45 3.13 -17.16
CA PHE A 132 23.76 3.33 -17.79
C PHE A 132 23.98 4.77 -18.29
N ASP A 133 22.97 5.66 -18.27
CA ASP A 133 23.11 7.07 -18.72
C ASP A 133 24.18 7.83 -17.94
N GLU A 134 24.40 7.48 -16.68
CA GLU A 134 25.32 8.21 -15.80
C GLU A 134 26.76 7.67 -15.85
N LEU A 135 26.97 6.45 -16.38
CA LEU A 135 28.28 5.82 -16.49
C LEU A 135 28.93 5.97 -17.88
N LEU A 136 28.17 6.40 -18.89
CA LEU A 136 28.59 6.45 -20.29
C LEU A 136 28.43 7.86 -20.87
N ASN A 137 29.36 8.31 -21.72
CA ASN A 137 29.23 9.58 -22.44
C ASN A 137 28.19 9.47 -23.59
N ASP A 138 27.74 10.61 -24.12
CA ASP A 138 26.67 10.66 -25.15
C ASP A 138 26.94 9.84 -26.42
N VAL A 139 28.21 9.57 -26.76
CA VAL A 139 28.59 8.77 -27.93
C VAL A 139 28.39 7.27 -27.64
N ASP A 140 28.77 6.81 -26.46
CA ASP A 140 28.62 5.41 -26.07
C ASP A 140 27.14 5.04 -25.85
N LYS A 141 26.30 6.01 -25.48
CA LYS A 141 24.83 5.87 -25.39
C LYS A 141 24.18 5.59 -26.75
N VAL A 142 24.60 6.33 -27.78
CA VAL A 142 24.11 6.14 -29.15
C VAL A 142 24.52 4.77 -29.67
N GLU A 143 25.77 4.36 -29.43
CA GLU A 143 26.27 3.06 -29.88
C GLU A 143 25.56 1.86 -29.21
N MET A 144 25.26 1.91 -27.91
CA MET A 144 24.53 0.81 -27.26
C MET A 144 23.08 0.72 -27.73
N ARG A 145 22.42 1.86 -27.96
CA ARG A 145 21.07 1.91 -28.53
C ARG A 145 21.05 1.34 -29.94
N GLU A 146 22.05 1.69 -30.75
CA GLU A 146 22.22 1.16 -32.10
C GLU A 146 22.42 -0.36 -32.10
N ILE A 147 23.23 -0.91 -31.17
CA ILE A 147 23.42 -2.37 -31.03
C ILE A 147 22.09 -3.06 -30.66
N TYR A 148 21.29 -2.48 -29.76
CA TYR A 148 19.98 -3.03 -29.42
C TYR A 148 18.99 -2.97 -30.59
N GLU A 149 18.91 -1.82 -31.27
CA GLU A 149 18.04 -1.63 -32.45
C GLU A 149 18.46 -2.55 -33.61
N GLU A 150 19.76 -2.84 -33.74
CA GLU A 150 20.32 -3.77 -34.73
C GLU A 150 19.92 -5.22 -34.47
N LEU A 151 20.03 -5.69 -33.23
CA LEU A 151 19.66 -7.06 -32.85
C LEU A 151 18.16 -7.33 -32.97
N ASN A 152 17.33 -6.32 -32.69
CA ASN A 152 15.87 -6.46 -32.63
C ASN A 152 15.13 -5.87 -33.84
N GLY A 153 15.85 -5.60 -34.95
CA GLY A 153 15.25 -5.22 -36.23
C GLY A 153 14.49 -3.88 -36.25
N SER A 154 14.79 -2.99 -35.29
CA SER A 154 14.07 -1.74 -35.03
C SER A 154 14.84 -0.51 -35.52
N PHE A 155 15.60 -0.65 -36.62
CA PHE A 155 16.50 0.37 -37.13
C PHE A 155 15.81 1.72 -37.39
N GLY A 156 16.32 2.79 -36.75
CA GLY A 156 16.28 4.13 -37.33
C GLY A 156 15.21 5.09 -36.82
N LYS A 157 14.75 4.96 -35.57
CA LYS A 157 13.85 5.97 -34.99
C LYS A 157 14.42 6.74 -33.81
N GLY A 158 15.49 6.29 -33.15
CA GLY A 158 16.09 7.02 -32.02
C GLY A 158 15.09 7.38 -30.91
N LYS A 159 13.96 6.64 -30.85
CA LYS A 159 12.73 6.99 -30.12
C LYS A 159 12.57 6.21 -28.83
N THR A 160 13.57 5.45 -28.41
CA THR A 160 13.49 4.56 -27.25
C THR A 160 14.28 5.14 -26.08
N PRO A 161 13.72 6.11 -25.32
CA PRO A 161 14.45 6.78 -24.24
C PRO A 161 14.66 5.87 -23.01
N PHE A 162 13.84 4.82 -22.84
CA PHE A 162 13.96 3.89 -21.73
C PHE A 162 13.71 2.47 -22.24
N LEU A 163 14.70 1.61 -22.04
CA LEU A 163 14.59 0.16 -22.18
C LEU A 163 14.81 -0.43 -20.79
N MET A 164 13.92 -1.30 -20.32
CA MET A 164 14.02 -1.91 -18.99
C MET A 164 13.85 -3.42 -19.04
N THR A 165 14.51 -4.13 -18.13
CA THR A 165 14.38 -5.59 -18.01
C THR A 165 13.09 -5.98 -17.29
N GLU A 166 12.68 -7.23 -17.42
CA GLU A 166 11.51 -7.78 -16.74
C GLU A 166 11.56 -7.63 -15.20
N PRO A 167 12.68 -7.92 -14.50
CA PRO A 167 12.80 -7.68 -13.07
C PRO A 167 12.59 -6.20 -12.68
N TYR A 168 13.06 -5.29 -13.53
CA TYR A 168 12.87 -3.86 -13.31
C TYR A 168 11.41 -3.45 -13.47
N LEU A 169 10.74 -3.92 -14.52
CA LEU A 169 9.32 -3.69 -14.76
C LEU A 169 8.46 -4.21 -13.59
N PHE A 170 8.81 -5.39 -13.06
CA PHE A 170 8.17 -5.97 -11.87
C PHE A 170 8.31 -5.06 -10.65
N ALA A 171 9.51 -4.58 -10.35
CA ALA A 171 9.77 -3.68 -9.23
C ALA A 171 9.03 -2.32 -9.40
N LEU A 172 9.04 -1.77 -10.61
CA LEU A 172 8.33 -0.54 -10.96
C LEU A 172 6.81 -0.68 -10.77
N LYS A 173 6.24 -1.82 -11.17
CA LYS A 173 4.81 -2.12 -10.99
C LYS A 173 4.42 -2.10 -9.52
N HIS A 174 5.18 -2.81 -8.69
CA HIS A 174 4.94 -2.88 -7.26
C HIS A 174 5.11 -1.50 -6.57
N GLU A 175 6.07 -0.68 -7.00
CA GLU A 175 6.25 0.68 -6.47
C GLU A 175 5.11 1.63 -6.89
N ILE A 176 4.66 1.55 -8.14
CA ILE A 176 3.52 2.35 -8.61
C ILE A 176 2.26 1.95 -7.85
N GLU A 177 2.07 0.65 -7.62
CA GLU A 177 0.99 0.15 -6.79
C GLU A 177 1.10 0.63 -5.35
N ARG A 178 2.28 0.58 -4.71
CA ARG A 178 2.47 1.13 -3.36
C ARG A 178 2.16 2.63 -3.25
N ARG A 179 2.32 3.38 -4.35
CA ARG A 179 2.02 4.83 -4.39
C ARG A 179 0.55 5.14 -4.66
N GLN A 180 -0.13 4.30 -5.43
CA GLN A 180 -1.54 4.47 -5.77
C GLN A 180 -2.47 3.78 -4.78
N TYR A 181 -2.07 2.60 -4.36
CA TYR A 181 -2.74 1.82 -3.35
C TYR A 181 -2.13 2.12 -2.00
N PRO A 182 -2.99 2.37 -1.02
CA PRO A 182 -2.59 3.11 0.15
C PRO A 182 -1.72 2.29 1.14
N THR A 183 -0.57 2.81 1.60
CA THR A 183 0.22 2.20 2.70
C THR A 183 -0.23 2.64 4.09
N LYS A 184 -1.03 3.72 4.20
CA LYS A 184 -1.60 4.13 5.49
C LYS A 184 -2.85 3.30 5.80
N ILE A 185 -3.11 3.10 7.08
CA ILE A 185 -4.28 2.34 7.53
C ILE A 185 -5.56 3.21 7.43
N LEU A 186 -5.41 4.54 7.40
CA LEU A 186 -6.51 5.49 7.31
C LEU A 186 -6.26 6.57 6.23
N TYR A 187 -7.18 6.67 5.28
CA TYR A 187 -7.22 7.72 4.24
C TYR A 187 -8.40 8.63 4.49
N LEU A 188 -8.25 9.45 5.53
CA LEU A 188 -9.18 10.49 5.92
C LEU A 188 -8.38 11.61 6.58
N ASP A 189 -8.46 12.81 6.01
CA ASP A 189 -7.82 14.00 6.55
C ASP A 189 -8.86 14.86 7.29
N PRO A 190 -8.46 15.63 8.32
CA PRO A 190 -9.34 16.62 8.91
C PRO A 190 -9.60 17.75 7.91
N HIS A 191 -10.72 18.43 8.04
CA HIS A 191 -10.97 19.66 7.27
C HIS A 191 -9.84 20.64 7.50
N SER A 192 -9.38 21.29 6.43
CA SER A 192 -8.25 22.21 6.57
C SER A 192 -8.67 23.43 7.39
N PRO A 193 -7.77 24.04 8.19
CA PRO A 193 -8.12 25.27 8.90
C PRO A 193 -8.60 26.39 7.97
N LYS A 194 -8.15 26.41 6.70
CA LYS A 194 -8.60 27.39 5.70
C LYS A 194 -10.04 27.13 5.27
N GLU A 195 -10.40 25.87 5.06
CA GLU A 195 -11.75 25.44 4.69
C GLU A 195 -12.76 25.72 5.81
N ILE A 196 -12.44 25.32 7.04
CA ILE A 196 -13.28 25.61 8.22
C ILE A 196 -13.47 27.13 8.37
N LEU A 197 -12.39 27.90 8.20
CA LEU A 197 -12.45 29.36 8.27
C LEU A 197 -13.39 29.94 7.20
N SER A 198 -13.23 29.52 5.94
CA SER A 198 -14.05 30.00 4.83
C SER A 198 -15.54 29.78 5.10
N ARG A 199 -15.92 28.56 5.52
CA ARG A 199 -17.31 28.20 5.78
C ARG A 199 -17.93 29.01 6.93
N LEU A 200 -17.18 29.19 8.01
CA LEU A 200 -17.66 29.92 9.19
C LEU A 200 -17.71 31.45 8.97
N SER A 201 -16.75 32.01 8.22
CA SER A 201 -16.66 33.45 7.96
C SER A 201 -17.80 33.99 7.08
N GLU A 202 -18.40 33.15 6.25
CA GLU A 202 -19.55 33.52 5.39
C GLU A 202 -20.86 33.73 6.17
N LYS A 203 -20.91 33.35 7.44
CA LYS A 203 -22.14 33.36 8.25
C LYS A 203 -22.28 34.66 9.02
N SER A 204 -23.39 35.36 8.81
CA SER A 204 -23.65 36.69 9.40
C SER A 204 -24.38 36.65 10.73
N THR A 205 -25.15 35.59 11.03
CA THR A 205 -25.91 35.45 12.28
C THR A 205 -25.30 34.38 13.20
N GLN A 206 -25.59 34.46 14.50
CA GLN A 206 -25.16 33.45 15.47
C GLN A 206 -25.77 32.07 15.17
N GLU A 207 -27.06 32.03 14.81
CA GLU A 207 -27.76 30.80 14.42
C GLU A 207 -27.15 30.17 13.16
N SER A 208 -26.90 30.97 12.11
CA SER A 208 -26.28 30.45 10.88
C SER A 208 -24.86 29.92 11.12
N LEU A 209 -24.10 30.56 12.03
CA LEU A 209 -22.78 30.09 12.43
C LEU A 209 -22.86 28.77 13.20
N GLN A 210 -23.80 28.65 14.13
CA GLN A 210 -24.02 27.42 14.89
C GLN A 210 -24.38 26.26 13.97
N ASN A 211 -25.29 26.48 13.01
CA ASN A 211 -25.69 25.46 12.05
C ASN A 211 -24.53 25.03 11.15
N GLU A 212 -23.70 25.97 10.68
CA GLU A 212 -22.53 25.63 9.88
C GLU A 212 -21.47 24.87 10.70
N MET A 213 -21.24 25.28 11.95
CA MET A 213 -20.37 24.55 12.88
C MET A 213 -20.83 23.11 13.07
N PHE A 214 -22.14 22.89 13.25
CA PHE A 214 -22.69 21.54 13.35
C PHE A 214 -22.51 20.77 12.05
N SER A 215 -22.76 21.40 10.90
CA SER A 215 -22.58 20.75 9.59
C SER A 215 -21.15 20.28 9.36
N VAL A 216 -20.12 21.08 9.69
CA VAL A 216 -18.72 20.67 9.55
C VAL A 216 -18.40 19.46 10.43
N ILE A 217 -18.89 19.46 11.68
CA ILE A 217 -18.69 18.35 12.62
C ILE A 217 -19.40 17.09 12.13
N ASP A 218 -20.64 17.21 11.67
CA ASP A 218 -21.46 16.08 11.22
C ASP A 218 -20.91 15.47 9.93
N GLU A 219 -20.40 16.30 9.01
CA GLU A 219 -19.70 15.84 7.80
C GLU A 219 -18.45 15.03 8.15
N PHE A 220 -17.64 15.52 9.09
CA PHE A 220 -16.47 14.77 9.57
C PHE A 220 -16.87 13.43 10.20
N ILE A 221 -17.90 13.42 11.07
CA ILE A 221 -18.40 12.19 11.71
C ILE A 221 -18.91 11.21 10.67
N GLN A 222 -19.64 11.69 9.65
CA GLN A 222 -20.12 10.84 8.56
C GLN A 222 -18.95 10.22 7.78
N ASN A 223 -17.93 11.01 7.45
CA ASN A 223 -16.74 10.50 6.77
C ASN A 223 -16.01 9.43 7.61
N VAL A 224 -15.96 9.57 8.93
CA VAL A 224 -15.43 8.53 9.83
C VAL A 224 -16.33 7.28 9.80
N ASN A 225 -17.64 7.44 9.90
CA ASN A 225 -18.60 6.31 9.87
C ASN A 225 -18.51 5.53 8.56
N ASP A 226 -18.31 6.20 7.43
CA ASP A 226 -18.12 5.54 6.14
C ASP A 226 -16.85 4.66 6.15
N LYS A 227 -15.75 5.16 6.74
CA LYS A 227 -14.52 4.36 6.91
C LYS A 227 -14.72 3.18 7.86
N VAL A 228 -15.48 3.36 8.94
CA VAL A 228 -15.86 2.28 9.86
C VAL A 228 -16.65 1.19 9.12
N SER A 229 -17.60 1.58 8.27
CA SER A 229 -18.41 0.65 7.47
C SER A 229 -17.58 -0.14 6.46
N ILE A 230 -16.64 0.53 5.78
CA ILE A 230 -15.70 -0.13 4.85
C ILE A 230 -14.84 -1.15 5.60
N HIS A 231 -14.27 -0.77 6.74
CA HIS A 231 -13.44 -1.66 7.56
C HIS A 231 -14.24 -2.86 8.09
N GLN A 232 -15.46 -2.62 8.57
CA GLN A 232 -16.37 -3.67 9.01
C GLN A 232 -16.69 -4.66 7.87
N SER A 233 -16.90 -4.17 6.65
CA SER A 233 -17.15 -5.03 5.48
C SER A 233 -15.95 -5.95 5.19
N ALA A 234 -14.73 -5.44 5.29
CA ALA A 234 -13.52 -6.27 5.15
C ALA A 234 -13.42 -7.33 6.26
N ARG A 235 -13.79 -6.95 7.49
CA ARG A 235 -13.82 -7.84 8.65
C ARG A 235 -14.88 -8.95 8.52
N ASP A 236 -16.03 -8.65 7.91
CA ASP A 236 -17.08 -9.64 7.65
C ASP A 236 -16.64 -10.70 6.63
N VAL A 237 -15.75 -10.37 5.69
CA VAL A 237 -15.13 -11.36 4.80
C VAL A 237 -14.30 -12.38 5.57
N GLU A 238 -13.47 -11.93 6.51
CA GLU A 238 -12.72 -12.87 7.37
C GLU A 238 -13.65 -13.67 8.27
N LYS A 239 -14.66 -13.05 8.87
CA LYS A 239 -15.69 -13.76 9.64
C LYS A 239 -16.33 -14.88 8.83
N GLN A 240 -16.68 -14.62 7.57
CA GLN A 240 -17.26 -15.61 6.68
C GLN A 240 -16.30 -16.80 6.46
N ARG A 241 -15.00 -16.53 6.24
CA ARG A 241 -13.98 -17.59 6.08
C ARG A 241 -13.88 -18.49 7.31
N PHE A 242 -13.95 -17.93 8.52
CA PHE A 242 -14.02 -18.73 9.75
C PHE A 242 -15.35 -19.49 9.85
N GLN A 243 -16.46 -18.88 9.44
CA GLN A 243 -17.76 -19.53 9.43
C GLN A 243 -17.81 -20.74 8.47
N GLU A 244 -17.17 -20.65 7.30
CA GLU A 244 -17.06 -21.75 6.34
C GLU A 244 -16.35 -22.96 6.93
N ILE A 245 -15.22 -22.74 7.62
CA ILE A 245 -14.50 -23.80 8.36
C ILE A 245 -15.35 -24.36 9.50
N SER A 246 -16.05 -23.52 10.27
CA SER A 246 -16.95 -23.99 11.33
C SER A 246 -18.10 -24.84 10.77
N ASN A 247 -18.67 -24.44 9.63
CA ASN A 247 -19.72 -25.18 8.95
C ASN A 247 -19.21 -26.52 8.41
N PHE A 248 -17.95 -26.58 7.97
CA PHE A 248 -17.30 -27.82 7.57
C PHE A 248 -17.30 -28.82 8.73
N PHE A 249 -16.82 -28.45 9.91
CA PHE A 249 -16.81 -29.34 11.09
C PHE A 249 -18.23 -29.86 11.38
N LYS A 250 -19.21 -28.97 11.50
CA LYS A 250 -20.61 -29.35 11.80
C LYS A 250 -21.23 -30.28 10.75
N LYS A 251 -21.04 -29.97 9.47
CA LYS A 251 -21.67 -30.72 8.37
C LYS A 251 -21.04 -32.11 8.24
N TRP A 252 -19.72 -32.19 8.30
CA TRP A 252 -19.02 -33.44 8.09
C TRP A 252 -18.93 -34.30 9.34
N GLU A 253 -19.10 -33.74 10.55
CA GLU A 253 -19.27 -34.54 11.77
C GLU A 253 -20.47 -35.49 11.64
N PHE A 254 -21.56 -35.03 11.00
CA PHE A 254 -22.73 -35.87 10.76
C PHE A 254 -22.47 -37.01 9.76
N ILE A 255 -21.60 -36.79 8.76
CA ILE A 255 -21.37 -37.74 7.65
C ILE A 255 -20.18 -38.67 7.95
N TYR A 256 -19.10 -38.14 8.53
CA TYR A 256 -17.85 -38.81 8.89
C TYR A 256 -17.48 -38.60 10.38
N PRO A 257 -18.32 -39.05 11.33
CA PRO A 257 -18.16 -38.72 12.74
C PRO A 257 -16.82 -39.17 13.32
N SER A 258 -16.34 -40.37 12.96
CA SER A 258 -15.08 -40.91 13.50
C SER A 258 -13.86 -40.10 13.05
N GLN A 259 -13.80 -39.70 11.78
CA GLN A 259 -12.70 -38.93 11.20
C GLN A 259 -12.70 -37.49 11.75
N ILE A 260 -13.87 -36.87 11.86
CA ILE A 260 -14.00 -35.52 12.41
C ILE A 260 -13.68 -35.49 13.91
N MET A 261 -14.17 -36.45 14.70
CA MET A 261 -13.80 -36.54 16.13
C MET A 261 -12.28 -36.76 16.31
N ALA A 262 -11.64 -37.56 15.46
CA ALA A 262 -10.19 -37.75 15.52
C ALA A 262 -9.44 -36.46 15.18
N LEU A 263 -9.89 -35.72 14.15
CA LEU A 263 -9.34 -34.41 13.81
C LEU A 263 -9.49 -33.41 14.96
N GLU A 264 -10.70 -33.26 15.50
CA GLU A 264 -10.99 -32.34 16.59
C GLU A 264 -10.17 -32.69 17.83
N SER A 265 -10.01 -33.98 18.16
CA SER A 265 -9.17 -34.40 19.29
C SER A 265 -7.72 -33.91 19.15
N VAL A 266 -7.13 -34.04 17.95
CA VAL A 266 -5.78 -33.53 17.70
C VAL A 266 -5.74 -32.01 17.81
N LEU A 267 -6.69 -31.29 17.19
CA LEU A 267 -6.75 -29.83 17.23
C LEU A 267 -6.99 -29.27 18.64
N ILE A 268 -7.77 -29.98 19.47
CA ILE A 268 -8.01 -29.65 20.88
C ILE A 268 -6.72 -29.83 21.67
N ASN A 269 -6.03 -30.97 21.52
CA ASN A 269 -4.78 -31.25 22.21
C ASN A 269 -3.68 -30.24 21.87
N GLU A 270 -3.70 -29.69 20.65
CA GLU A 270 -2.78 -28.64 20.19
C GLU A 270 -3.24 -27.21 20.55
N GLY A 271 -4.40 -27.05 21.18
CA GLY A 271 -4.98 -25.74 21.52
C GLY A 271 -5.46 -24.92 20.30
N LEU A 272 -5.47 -25.52 19.11
CA LEU A 272 -5.84 -24.84 17.86
C LEU A 272 -7.35 -24.62 17.76
N LEU A 273 -8.15 -25.59 18.20
CA LEU A 273 -9.61 -25.48 18.12
C LEU A 273 -10.15 -24.41 19.07
N GLU A 274 -9.59 -24.31 20.28
CA GLU A 274 -9.93 -23.25 21.24
C GLU A 274 -9.57 -21.87 20.68
N LYS A 275 -8.34 -21.72 20.16
CA LYS A 275 -7.90 -20.47 19.53
C LYS A 275 -8.81 -20.09 18.35
N PHE A 276 -9.19 -21.06 17.51
CA PHE A 276 -10.11 -20.84 16.40
C PHE A 276 -11.47 -20.30 16.86
N ASN A 277 -12.08 -20.95 17.87
CA ASN A 277 -13.37 -20.52 18.40
C ASN A 277 -13.31 -19.13 19.03
N ASN A 278 -12.25 -18.82 19.79
CA ASN A 278 -12.03 -17.50 20.37
C ASN A 278 -11.88 -16.43 19.29
N THR A 279 -11.06 -16.67 18.26
CA THR A 279 -10.90 -15.75 17.13
C THR A 279 -12.23 -15.54 16.40
N PHE A 280 -12.98 -16.60 16.13
CA PHE A 280 -14.29 -16.50 15.48
C PHE A 280 -15.33 -15.73 16.32
N GLN A 281 -15.29 -15.89 17.64
CA GLN A 281 -16.14 -15.12 18.55
C GLN A 281 -15.81 -13.63 18.51
N VAL A 282 -14.52 -13.25 18.45
CA VAL A 282 -14.12 -11.85 18.29
C VAL A 282 -14.68 -11.29 16.99
N PHE A 283 -14.50 -11.98 15.86
CA PHE A 283 -15.08 -11.58 14.57
C PHE A 283 -16.61 -11.46 14.58
N SER A 284 -17.29 -12.15 15.49
CA SER A 284 -18.74 -12.06 15.62
C SER A 284 -19.23 -10.76 16.28
N GLN A 285 -18.36 -10.04 16.99
CA GLN A 285 -18.62 -8.69 17.50
C GLN A 285 -18.32 -7.65 16.42
N PRO A 286 -19.13 -6.60 16.23
CA PRO A 286 -18.82 -5.54 15.25
C PRO A 286 -17.58 -4.74 15.68
N PHE A 287 -16.87 -4.18 14.70
CA PHE A 287 -15.85 -3.16 14.95
C PHE A 287 -16.55 -1.83 15.27
N GLU A 288 -16.47 -1.41 16.53
CA GLU A 288 -17.15 -0.20 17.02
C GLU A 288 -16.16 0.96 17.18
N TYR A 289 -16.29 1.96 16.31
CA TYR A 289 -15.72 3.28 16.52
C TYR A 289 -16.82 4.32 16.34
N VAL A 290 -17.23 4.94 17.44
CA VAL A 290 -18.33 5.91 17.45
C VAL A 290 -17.83 7.21 18.03
N ILE A 291 -18.11 8.30 17.31
CA ILE A 291 -17.86 9.66 17.75
C ILE A 291 -19.17 10.24 18.29
N ASP A 292 -19.16 10.65 19.55
CA ASP A 292 -20.27 11.38 20.15
C ASP A 292 -20.20 12.86 19.72
N GLY A 293 -20.91 13.18 18.64
CA GLY A 293 -21.00 14.54 18.10
C GLY A 293 -21.66 15.53 19.06
N ASP A 294 -22.57 15.08 19.91
CA ASP A 294 -23.32 15.97 20.82
C ASP A 294 -22.41 16.50 21.92
N ILE A 295 -21.47 15.70 22.43
CA ILE A 295 -20.48 16.15 23.41
C ILE A 295 -19.67 17.32 22.88
N ILE A 296 -19.12 17.21 21.66
CA ILE A 296 -18.29 18.28 21.09
C ILE A 296 -19.13 19.51 20.74
N LYS A 297 -20.31 19.32 20.14
CA LYS A 297 -21.24 20.41 19.83
C LYS A 297 -21.60 21.21 21.08
N ASN A 298 -22.00 20.53 22.15
CA ASN A 298 -22.34 21.16 23.43
C ASN A 298 -21.14 21.88 24.06
N LYS A 299 -19.94 21.32 23.95
CA LYS A 299 -18.70 21.94 24.43
C LYS A 299 -18.40 23.24 23.69
N LEU A 300 -18.58 23.28 22.37
CA LEU A 300 -18.37 24.47 21.56
C LEU A 300 -19.43 25.54 21.81
N ILE A 301 -20.71 25.15 21.94
CA ILE A 301 -21.80 26.08 22.29
C ILE A 301 -21.49 26.77 23.62
N LYS A 302 -21.20 25.99 24.67
CA LYS A 302 -20.90 26.55 26.00
C LYS A 302 -19.73 27.52 25.97
N LYS A 303 -18.69 27.19 25.20
CA LYS A 303 -17.44 27.95 25.15
C LYS A 303 -17.50 29.22 24.30
N TYR A 304 -18.25 29.20 23.20
CA TYR A 304 -18.19 30.26 22.18
C TYR A 304 -19.53 30.92 21.86
N LEU A 305 -20.66 30.28 22.18
CA LEU A 305 -22.00 30.73 21.76
C LEU A 305 -22.97 30.91 22.94
N SER A 306 -22.49 30.82 24.19
CA SER A 306 -23.30 31.09 25.39
C SER A 306 -23.40 32.59 25.66
N GLU A 307 -24.42 33.04 26.39
CA GLU A 307 -24.60 34.45 26.78
C GLU A 307 -23.39 35.04 27.53
N ASN A 308 -22.55 34.20 28.14
CA ASN A 308 -21.31 34.63 28.80
C ASN A 308 -20.13 34.85 27.82
N ALA A 309 -20.30 34.59 26.52
CA ALA A 309 -19.27 34.74 25.48
C ALA A 309 -19.27 36.15 24.82
N GLU A 310 -20.09 37.08 25.31
CA GLU A 310 -20.26 38.46 24.81
C GLU A 310 -18.97 39.31 24.75
N SER A 311 -17.85 38.83 25.30
CA SER A 311 -16.57 39.53 25.30
C SER A 311 -15.69 39.28 24.06
N LEU A 312 -16.04 38.32 23.20
CA LEU A 312 -15.23 37.98 22.01
C LEU A 312 -15.69 38.77 20.78
N SER A 313 -14.74 39.34 20.03
CA SER A 313 -15.02 39.84 18.69
C SER A 313 -15.38 38.69 17.74
N ARG A 314 -16.06 39.01 16.63
CA ARG A 314 -16.47 38.02 15.63
C ARG A 314 -15.28 37.23 15.08
N ASP A 315 -14.18 37.90 14.80
CA ASP A 315 -12.97 37.28 14.29
C ASP A 315 -12.34 36.35 15.32
N GLU A 316 -12.26 36.75 16.59
CA GLU A 316 -11.75 35.90 17.67
C GLU A 316 -12.61 34.65 17.87
N LEU A 317 -13.92 34.79 17.78
CA LEU A 317 -14.87 33.68 17.88
C LEU A 317 -14.68 32.69 16.73
N VAL A 318 -14.64 33.16 15.48
CA VAL A 318 -14.45 32.29 14.31
C VAL A 318 -13.07 31.61 14.36
N GLN A 319 -12.01 32.32 14.74
CA GLN A 319 -10.68 31.73 14.90
C GLN A 319 -10.65 30.69 16.03
N GLY A 320 -11.38 30.92 17.12
CA GLY A 320 -11.51 30.00 18.26
C GLY A 320 -12.24 28.71 17.88
N LEU A 321 -13.36 28.83 17.15
CA LEU A 321 -14.11 27.70 16.61
C LEU A 321 -13.26 26.89 15.63
N LYS A 322 -12.64 27.56 14.65
CA LYS A 322 -11.73 26.93 13.68
C LYS A 322 -10.67 26.07 14.36
N LYS A 323 -9.95 26.64 15.33
CA LYS A 323 -8.90 25.92 16.08
C LYS A 323 -9.46 24.72 16.85
N SER A 324 -10.63 24.88 17.48
CA SER A 324 -11.24 23.83 18.29
C SER A 324 -11.77 22.68 17.44
N ILE A 325 -12.43 22.96 16.32
CA ILE A 325 -12.93 21.95 15.36
C ILE A 325 -11.74 21.17 14.80
N TYR A 326 -10.75 21.85 14.22
CA TYR A 326 -9.57 21.19 13.66
C TYR A 326 -8.83 20.31 14.68
N SER A 327 -8.69 20.79 15.92
CA SER A 327 -8.03 20.01 16.98
C SER A 327 -8.83 18.78 17.38
N PHE A 328 -10.17 18.88 17.40
CA PHE A 328 -11.07 17.76 17.65
C PHE A 328 -10.95 16.71 16.54
N GLU A 329 -11.08 17.11 15.27
CA GLU A 329 -10.98 16.18 14.15
C GLU A 329 -9.63 15.45 14.13
N LYS A 330 -8.52 16.20 14.33
CA LYS A 330 -7.19 15.59 14.40
C LYS A 330 -7.06 14.58 15.55
N TYR A 331 -7.64 14.89 16.71
CA TYR A 331 -7.63 14.01 17.86
C TYR A 331 -8.42 12.72 17.60
N GLU A 332 -9.62 12.84 17.04
CA GLU A 332 -10.45 11.69 16.68
C GLU A 332 -9.81 10.84 15.58
N LEU A 333 -9.21 11.44 14.56
CA LEU A 333 -8.49 10.68 13.53
C LEU A 333 -7.31 9.89 14.11
N THR A 334 -6.55 10.49 15.02
CA THR A 334 -5.44 9.79 15.71
C THR A 334 -5.96 8.59 16.49
N LYS A 335 -7.05 8.76 17.23
CA LYS A 335 -7.66 7.69 18.03
C LYS A 335 -8.26 6.60 17.14
N PHE A 336 -8.86 6.98 16.01
CA PHE A 336 -9.40 6.07 15.02
C PHE A 336 -8.30 5.24 14.34
N GLU A 337 -7.20 5.87 13.95
CA GLU A 337 -6.04 5.18 13.36
C GLU A 337 -5.44 4.14 14.31
N ILE A 338 -5.35 4.44 15.61
CA ILE A 338 -4.92 3.47 16.63
C ILE A 338 -5.89 2.28 16.72
N ALA A 339 -7.20 2.53 16.69
CA ALA A 339 -8.21 1.48 16.73
C ALA A 339 -8.14 0.59 15.48
N LEU A 340 -8.06 1.19 14.29
CA LEU A 340 -7.91 0.48 13.02
C LEU A 340 -6.62 -0.34 12.97
N SER A 341 -5.50 0.20 13.45
CA SER A 341 -4.22 -0.50 13.43
C SER A 341 -4.26 -1.79 14.25
N LYS A 342 -4.86 -1.74 15.44
CA LYS A 342 -5.03 -2.92 16.30
C LYS A 342 -5.92 -3.99 15.66
N ASP A 343 -7.04 -3.57 15.06
CA ASP A 343 -7.96 -4.53 14.44
C ASP A 343 -7.39 -5.08 13.12
N THR A 344 -6.61 -4.29 12.39
CA THR A 344 -5.89 -4.74 11.18
C THR A 344 -4.81 -5.78 11.52
N GLU A 345 -4.06 -5.56 12.61
CA GLU A 345 -3.11 -6.55 13.14
C GLU A 345 -3.84 -7.85 13.51
N PHE A 346 -4.98 -7.75 14.20
CA PHE A 346 -5.83 -8.89 14.52
C PHE A 346 -6.33 -9.63 13.27
N ILE A 347 -6.77 -8.92 12.23
CA ILE A 347 -7.19 -9.50 10.94
C ILE A 347 -6.03 -10.27 10.30
N SER A 348 -4.84 -9.67 10.23
CA SER A 348 -3.64 -10.28 9.66
C SER A 348 -3.22 -11.53 10.42
N ASP A 349 -3.15 -11.46 11.75
CA ASP A 349 -2.82 -12.59 12.62
C ASP A 349 -3.84 -13.72 12.48
N SER A 350 -5.11 -13.38 12.33
CA SER A 350 -6.20 -14.33 12.13
C SER A 350 -6.13 -15.02 10.78
N ALA A 351 -5.80 -14.28 9.70
CA ALA A 351 -5.59 -14.85 8.37
C ALA A 351 -4.38 -15.81 8.36
N MET A 352 -3.27 -15.43 8.99
CA MET A 352 -2.10 -16.28 9.16
C MET A 352 -2.42 -17.53 9.99
N PHE A 353 -3.20 -17.37 11.06
CA PHE A 353 -3.67 -18.49 11.87
C PHE A 353 -4.59 -19.42 11.06
N ARG A 354 -5.52 -18.88 10.25
CA ARG A 354 -6.40 -19.64 9.36
C ARG A 354 -5.60 -20.48 8.36
N TYR A 355 -4.53 -19.92 7.78
CA TYR A 355 -3.61 -20.68 6.93
C TYR A 355 -2.95 -21.83 7.71
N LYS A 356 -2.43 -21.57 8.91
CA LYS A 356 -1.79 -22.59 9.76
C LYS A 356 -2.72 -23.72 10.13
N ILE A 357 -3.94 -23.41 10.59
CA ILE A 357 -4.92 -24.45 10.96
C ILE A 357 -5.37 -25.22 9.72
N SER A 358 -5.51 -24.57 8.56
CA SER A 358 -5.89 -25.24 7.32
C SER A 358 -4.87 -26.28 6.88
N ARG A 359 -3.58 -25.91 6.89
CA ARG A 359 -2.48 -26.85 6.65
C ARG A 359 -2.45 -27.99 7.65
N ARG A 360 -2.73 -27.68 8.93
CA ARG A 360 -2.74 -28.70 9.96
C ARG A 360 -3.88 -29.71 9.75
N ILE A 361 -5.07 -29.25 9.36
CA ILE A 361 -6.20 -30.11 9.00
C ILE A 361 -5.82 -31.05 7.85
N HIS A 362 -5.22 -30.52 6.78
CA HIS A 362 -4.71 -31.32 5.65
C HIS A 362 -3.73 -32.41 6.09
N GLN A 363 -2.75 -32.06 6.92
CA GLN A 363 -1.76 -33.02 7.44
C GLN A 363 -2.42 -34.14 8.26
N ILE A 364 -3.37 -33.79 9.14
CA ILE A 364 -4.07 -34.76 9.98
C ILE A 364 -4.89 -35.69 9.09
N PHE A 365 -5.64 -35.16 8.13
CA PHE A 365 -6.44 -35.96 7.20
C PHE A 365 -5.59 -36.92 6.35
N ARG A 366 -4.41 -36.48 5.88
CA ARG A 366 -3.45 -37.38 5.23
C ARG A 366 -3.00 -38.50 6.16
N SER A 367 -2.72 -38.19 7.42
CA SER A 367 -2.30 -39.21 8.40
C SER A 367 -3.42 -40.21 8.76
N LEU A 368 -4.67 -39.75 8.70
CA LEU A 368 -5.86 -40.57 8.93
C LEU A 368 -6.27 -41.39 7.68
N ASN A 369 -5.62 -41.20 6.55
CA ASN A 369 -5.97 -41.81 5.25
C ASN A 369 -7.46 -41.64 4.92
N VAL A 370 -7.99 -40.42 5.07
CA VAL A 370 -9.38 -40.12 4.71
C VAL A 370 -9.63 -40.32 3.22
N ASP A 371 -10.86 -40.65 2.84
CA ASP A 371 -11.23 -40.82 1.44
C ASP A 371 -11.18 -39.51 0.65
N SER A 372 -11.18 -39.62 -0.69
CA SER A 372 -11.06 -38.46 -1.58
C SER A 372 -12.22 -37.48 -1.47
N ILE A 373 -13.43 -37.93 -1.12
CA ILE A 373 -14.61 -37.06 -1.01
C ILE A 373 -14.44 -36.12 0.18
N LEU A 374 -14.08 -36.67 1.34
CA LEU A 374 -13.82 -35.87 2.53
C LEU A 374 -12.60 -34.96 2.33
N PHE A 375 -11.56 -35.45 1.64
CA PHE A 375 -10.37 -34.65 1.36
C PHE A 375 -10.65 -33.47 0.41
N GLU A 376 -11.34 -33.70 -0.71
CA GLU A 376 -11.75 -32.66 -1.68
C GLU A 376 -12.71 -31.65 -1.07
N SER A 377 -13.47 -32.04 -0.06
CA SER A 377 -14.39 -31.13 0.61
C SER A 377 -13.71 -30.02 1.44
N LEU A 378 -12.41 -30.15 1.72
CA LEU A 378 -11.62 -29.12 2.39
C LEU A 378 -11.53 -27.83 1.55
N ASP A 379 -11.29 -27.97 0.24
CA ASP A 379 -11.16 -26.81 -0.66
C ASP A 379 -12.48 -26.02 -0.76
N ASN A 380 -13.61 -26.73 -0.76
CA ASN A 380 -14.94 -26.10 -0.75
C ASN A 380 -15.24 -25.33 0.54
N ALA A 381 -14.49 -25.57 1.61
CA ALA A 381 -14.59 -24.87 2.89
C ALA A 381 -13.51 -23.79 3.08
N GLY A 382 -12.76 -23.46 2.03
CA GLY A 382 -11.67 -22.49 2.10
C GLY A 382 -10.44 -22.98 2.90
N ILE A 383 -10.33 -24.30 3.10
CA ILE A 383 -9.23 -24.97 3.80
C ILE A 383 -8.21 -25.41 2.75
N HIS A 384 -7.37 -24.47 2.33
CA HIS A 384 -6.33 -24.71 1.31
C HIS A 384 -4.97 -25.05 1.93
N GLU A 385 -4.10 -25.67 1.14
CA GLU A 385 -2.72 -26.04 1.53
C GLU A 385 -1.71 -24.88 1.51
#